data_AF-A0A4P6UXA3-F1
#
_entry.id   AF-A0A4P6UXA3-F1
#
_cell.length_a   1.000
_cell.length_b   1.000
_cell.length_c   1.000
_cell.angle_alpha   90.00
_cell.angle_beta   90.00
_cell.angle_gamma   90.00
#
_symmetry.space_group_name_H-M   'P 1'
#
loop_
_entity.id
_entity.type
_entity.pdbx_description
1 polymer ?
#
loop_
_entity_poly.entity_id
_entity_poly.type
_entity_poly.pdbx_seq_one_letter_code
_entity_poly.pdbx_strand_id
1 'polypeptide(L)'
;MEAFDQVLEQYTPMINSVLKRAKVYKNHEYYRHCATIALWEAWRKYDPVHGPFAPFAYRYMLTTIYREMTKENHYEEHYASYEKETHQL
;
A
#
# COMPACT_ATOMS: atom_id res chain seq x y z
N MET A 1 -9.16 7.87 -22.52
CA MET A 1 -8.77 7.34 -21.19
C MET A 1 -7.43 6.65 -21.41
N GLU A 2 -6.37 7.05 -20.70
CA GLU A 2 -5.09 6.31 -20.77
C GLU A 2 -5.31 4.86 -20.33
N ALA A 3 -4.54 3.92 -20.88
CA ALA A 3 -4.54 2.56 -20.35
C ALA A 3 -3.86 2.57 -18.98
N PHE A 4 -4.38 1.82 -18.01
CA PHE A 4 -3.79 1.78 -16.67
C PHE A 4 -2.31 1.35 -16.71
N ASP A 5 -1.91 0.51 -17.67
CA ASP A 5 -0.51 0.09 -17.82
C ASP A 5 0.44 1.29 -18.05
N GLN A 6 0.00 2.31 -18.78
CA GLN A 6 0.79 3.54 -19.01
C GLN A 6 0.90 4.36 -17.73
N VAL A 7 -0.20 4.47 -16.97
CA VAL A 7 -0.21 5.14 -15.66
C VAL A 7 0.70 4.38 -14.69
N LEU A 8 0.64 3.05 -14.67
CA LEU A 8 1.47 2.23 -13.81
C LEU A 8 2.95 2.38 -14.14
N GLU A 9 3.31 2.37 -15.42
CA GLU A 9 4.69 2.61 -15.87
C GLU A 9 5.19 3.99 -15.41
N GLN A 10 4.40 5.05 -15.65
CA GLN A 10 4.74 6.41 -15.27
C GLN A 10 4.92 6.58 -13.75
N TYR A 11 4.07 5.93 -12.94
CA TYR A 11 4.05 6.12 -11.48
C TYR A 11 4.80 5.02 -10.70
N THR A 12 5.44 4.05 -11.37
CA THR A 12 6.29 3.04 -10.71
C THR A 12 7.37 3.65 -9.79
N PRO A 13 8.07 4.75 -10.14
CA PRO A 13 9.00 5.41 -9.23
C PRO A 13 8.34 5.95 -7.95
N MET A 14 7.06 6.36 -8.05
CA MET A 14 6.28 6.83 -6.91
C MET A 14 5.88 5.68 -5.98
N ILE A 15 5.55 4.51 -6.53
CA ILE A 15 5.33 3.29 -5.73
C ILE A 15 6.58 2.98 -4.89
N ASN A 16 7.77 3.00 -5.50
CA ASN A 16 9.03 2.78 -4.77
C ASN A 16 9.23 3.81 -3.66
N SER A 17 8.89 5.07 -3.92
CA SER A 17 8.98 6.17 -2.95
C SER A 17 8.02 5.98 -1.78
N VAL A 18 6.79 5.52 -2.05
CA VAL A 18 5.78 5.20 -1.02
C VAL A 18 6.27 4.06 -0.12
N LEU A 19 6.76 2.96 -0.69
CA LEU A 19 7.26 1.82 0.10
C LEU A 19 8.46 2.22 0.97
N LYS A 20 9.38 3.01 0.42
CA LYS A 20 10.51 3.57 1.17
C LYS A 20 10.04 4.48 2.30
N ARG A 21 9.07 5.37 2.04
CA ARG A 21 8.49 6.27 3.04
C ARG A 21 7.79 5.51 4.15
N ALA A 22 7.07 4.44 3.82
CA ALA A 22 6.39 3.58 4.77
C ALA A 22 7.37 2.67 5.55
N LYS A 23 8.66 2.66 5.20
CA LYS A 23 9.69 1.80 5.80
C LYS A 23 9.33 0.31 5.68
N VAL A 24 8.77 -0.09 4.54
CA VAL A 24 8.52 -1.51 4.25
C VAL A 24 9.87 -2.23 4.20
N TYR A 25 10.05 -3.24 5.06
CA TYR A 25 11.28 -4.03 5.18
C TYR A 25 11.04 -5.55 5.01
N LYS A 26 9.77 -5.98 4.99
CA LYS A 26 9.32 -7.37 4.77
C LYS A 26 8.11 -7.36 3.83
N ASN A 27 7.77 -8.51 3.26
CA ASN A 27 6.62 -8.67 2.37
C ASN A 27 6.59 -7.64 1.22
N HIS A 28 7.76 -7.32 0.65
CA HIS A 28 7.91 -6.24 -0.34
C HIS A 28 7.00 -6.40 -1.56
N GLU A 29 6.86 -7.62 -2.07
CA GLU A 29 5.98 -7.90 -3.22
C GLU A 29 4.51 -7.63 -2.89
N TYR A 30 4.05 -8.07 -1.72
CA TYR A 30 2.70 -7.80 -1.23
C TYR A 30 2.43 -6.29 -1.15
N TYR A 31 3.29 -5.53 -0.48
CA TYR A 31 3.10 -4.08 -0.35
C TYR A 31 3.21 -3.35 -1.69
N ARG A 32 4.06 -3.82 -2.62
CA ARG A 32 4.09 -3.30 -3.99
C ARG A 32 2.77 -3.54 -4.72
N HIS A 33 2.16 -4.72 -4.54
CA HIS A 33 0.86 -5.03 -5.10
C HIS A 33 -0.25 -4.15 -4.50
N CYS A 34 -0.27 -3.98 -3.17
CA CYS A 34 -1.20 -3.07 -2.49
C CYS A 34 -1.08 -1.63 -3.00
N ALA A 35 0.14 -1.11 -3.17
CA ALA A 35 0.37 0.22 -3.73
C ALA A 35 -0.13 0.32 -5.19
N THR A 36 0.06 -0.74 -5.99
CA THR A 36 -0.40 -0.80 -7.38
C THR A 36 -1.93 -0.75 -7.46
N ILE A 37 -2.63 -1.54 -6.63
CA ILE A 37 -4.10 -1.50 -6.53
C ILE A 37 -4.55 -0.11 -6.06
N ALA A 38 -3.88 0.46 -5.07
CA ALA A 38 -4.22 1.79 -4.56
C ALA A 38 -4.04 2.89 -5.62
N LEU A 39 -3.01 2.78 -6.49
CA LEU A 39 -2.84 3.66 -7.64
C LEU A 39 -4.01 3.53 -8.63
N TRP A 40 -4.43 2.31 -8.94
CA TRP A 40 -5.59 2.06 -9.81
C TRP A 40 -6.88 2.66 -9.24
N GLU A 41 -7.13 2.48 -7.94
CA GLU A 41 -8.27 3.08 -7.26
C GLU A 41 -8.21 4.61 -7.27
N ALA A 42 -7.04 5.19 -7.00
CA ALA A 42 -6.84 6.63 -7.07
C ALA A 42 -7.11 7.14 -8.49
N TRP A 43 -6.59 6.47 -9.51
CA TRP A 43 -6.82 6.82 -10.91
C TRP A 43 -8.31 6.85 -11.27
N ARG A 44 -9.09 5.88 -10.77
CA ARG A 44 -10.54 5.83 -10.99
C ARG A 44 -11.34 6.86 -10.22
N LYS A 45 -10.88 7.25 -9.03
CA LYS A 45 -11.58 8.18 -8.11
C LYS A 45 -11.16 9.63 -8.30
N TYR A 46 -10.11 9.89 -9.08
CA TYR A 46 -9.54 11.22 -9.23
C TYR A 46 -10.53 12.17 -9.90
N ASP A 47 -10.70 13.33 -9.29
CA ASP A 47 -11.42 14.46 -9.85
C ASP A 47 -10.44 15.63 -10.04
N PRO A 48 -10.19 16.08 -11.30
CA PRO A 48 -9.32 17.21 -11.59
C PRO A 48 -9.69 18.52 -10.88
N VAL A 49 -10.95 18.69 -10.45
CA VAL A 49 -11.40 19.87 -9.69
C VAL A 49 -10.66 20.00 -8.35
N HIS A 50 -10.13 18.90 -7.80
CA HIS A 50 -9.43 18.87 -6.53
C HIS A 50 -7.91 19.09 -6.64
N GLY A 51 -7.40 19.44 -7.82
CA GLY A 51 -5.99 19.70 -8.08
C GLY A 51 -5.26 18.51 -8.73
N PRO A 52 -3.92 18.52 -8.78
CA PRO A 52 -3.15 17.54 -9.57
C PRO A 52 -3.25 16.09 -9.06
N PHE A 53 -3.20 15.13 -9.98
CA PHE A 53 -3.28 13.70 -9.67
C PHE A 53 -2.12 13.18 -8.80
N ALA A 54 -0.88 13.60 -9.08
CA ALA A 54 0.31 13.03 -8.45
C ALA A 54 0.32 13.13 -6.90
N PRO A 55 0.05 14.29 -6.28
CA PRO A 55 -0.09 14.39 -4.82
C PRO A 55 -1.24 13.53 -4.27
N PHE A 56 -2.37 13.47 -4.98
CA PHE A 56 -3.52 12.67 -4.58
C PHE A 56 -3.18 11.17 -4.58
N ALA A 57 -2.62 10.66 -5.68
CA ALA A 57 -2.19 9.27 -5.83
C ALA A 57 -1.14 8.89 -4.77
N TYR A 58 -0.13 9.74 -4.56
CA TYR A 58 0.87 9.51 -3.52
C TYR A 58 0.24 9.34 -2.13
N ARG A 59 -0.65 10.27 -1.75
CA ARG A 59 -1.34 10.24 -0.46
C ARG A 59 -2.19 8.98 -0.33
N TYR A 60 -2.95 8.64 -1.37
CA TYR A 60 -3.86 7.49 -1.41
C TYR A 60 -3.11 6.15 -1.27
N MET A 61 -2.01 5.99 -2.01
CA MET A 61 -1.13 4.81 -1.89
C MET A 61 -0.53 4.72 -0.49
N LEU A 62 0.03 5.83 0.03
CA LEU A 62 0.70 5.84 1.33
C LEU A 62 -0.24 5.48 2.48
N THR A 63 -1.45 6.05 2.51
CA THR A 63 -2.45 5.71 3.54
C THR A 63 -2.92 4.26 3.42
N THR A 64 -3.04 3.73 2.20
CA THR A 64 -3.36 2.32 1.98
C THR A 64 -2.28 1.41 2.56
N ILE A 65 -1.00 1.70 2.29
CA ILE A 65 0.11 0.91 2.85
C ILE A 65 0.12 0.94 4.37
N TYR A 66 -0.07 2.11 5.00
CA TYR A 66 -0.16 2.18 6.46
C TYR A 66 -1.30 1.33 7.02
N ARG A 67 -2.47 1.34 6.37
CA ARG A 67 -3.59 0.50 6.81
C ARG A 67 -3.26 -1.00 6.71
N GLU A 68 -2.60 -1.43 5.64
CA GLU A 68 -2.19 -2.83 5.50
C GLU A 68 -1.13 -3.22 6.54
N MET A 69 -0.17 -2.35 6.84
CA MET A 69 0.81 -2.58 7.91
C MET A 69 0.14 -2.69 9.29
N THR A 70 -0.86 -1.85 9.58
CA THR A 70 -1.62 -1.94 10.84
C THR A 70 -2.35 -3.28 10.96
N LYS A 71 -2.95 -3.77 9.86
CA LYS A 71 -3.58 -5.09 9.85
C LYS A 71 -2.55 -6.19 10.09
N GLU A 72 -1.43 -6.17 9.37
CA GLU A 72 -0.35 -7.16 9.50
C GLU A 72 0.16 -7.24 10.94
N ASN A 73 0.47 -6.10 11.56
CA ASN A 73 0.93 -6.05 12.94
C ASN A 73 -0.09 -6.67 13.91
N HIS A 74 -1.38 -6.37 13.72
CA HIS A 74 -2.44 -6.95 14.53
C HIS A 74 -2.52 -8.48 14.34
N TYR A 75 -2.40 -8.98 13.10
CA TYR A 75 -2.33 -10.42 12.86
C TYR A 75 -1.13 -11.05 13.59
N GLU A 76 0.06 -10.47 13.46
CA GLU A 76 1.28 -10.99 14.12
C GLU A 76 1.16 -11.02 15.65
N GLU A 77 0.56 -10.00 16.27
CA GLU A 77 0.31 -9.96 17.71
C GLU A 77 -0.61 -11.11 18.16
N HIS A 78 -1.70 -11.37 17.44
CA HIS A 78 -2.63 -12.46 17.78
C HIS A 78 -2.01 -13.83 17.55
N TYR A 79 -1.34 -14.06 16.42
CA TYR A 79 -0.69 -15.35 16.15
C TYR A 79 0.45 -15.64 17.14
N ALA A 80 1.22 -14.64 17.55
CA ALA A 80 2.23 -14.80 18.58
C ALA A 80 1.65 -15.15 19.97
N SER A 81 0.39 -14.80 20.24
CA SER A 81 -0.32 -15.19 21.47
C SER A 81 -0.69 -16.66 21.47
N TYR A 82 -1.19 -17.18 20.34
CA TYR A 82 -1.58 -18.58 20.21
C TYR A 82 -0.39 -19.54 20.36
N GLU A 83 0.78 -19.21 19.81
CA GLU A 83 1.97 -20.07 19.97
C GLU A 83 2.46 -20.19 21.42
N LYS A 84 2.23 -19.17 22.25
CA LYS A 84 2.61 -19.19 23.67
C LYS A 84 1.71 -20.09 24.51
N GLU A 85 0.44 -20.24 24.12
CA GLU A 85 -0.52 -21.10 24.80
C GLU A 85 -0.33 -22.58 24.44
N THR A 86 0.06 -22.87 23.18
CA THR A 86 0.25 -24.26 22.73
C THR A 86 1.54 -24.92 23.26
N HIS A 87 2.54 -24.14 23.66
CA HIS A 87 3.81 -24.65 24.22
C HIS A 87 3.81 -24.77 25.76
N GLN A 88 2.67 -24.49 26.41
CA GLN A 88 2.50 -24.64 27.88
C GLN A 88 1.60 -25.84 28.24
N LEU A 89 1.32 -26.74 27.29
CA LEU A 89 0.59 -28.00 27.47
C LEU A 89 1.50 -29.18 27.11
#